data_AF-A0A1Q6EK71-F1
#
_entry.id   AF-A0A1Q6EK71-F1
#
_cell.length_a   1.000
_cell.length_b   1.000
_cell.length_c   1.000
_cell.angle_alpha   90.00
_cell.angle_beta   90.00
_cell.angle_gamma   90.00
#
_symmetry.space_group_name_H-M   'P 1'
#
loop_
_entity.id
_entity.type
_entity.pdbx_description
1 polymer ?
#
loop_
_entity_poly.entity_id
_entity_poly.type
_entity_poly.pdbx_seq_one_letter_code
_entity_poly.pdbx_strand_id
1 'polypeptide(L)' 'MRILKARGNFEVDQHWSDGQLDACTIRSLSGNEVKIAYKDIANATITDHKGRPVKIKSSSNDTVTFDTKKGTSYTIAFPR' A
#
# COMPACT_ATOMS: atom_id res chain seq x y z
N MET A 1 -13.21 13.84 5.42
CA MET A 1 -12.16 12.89 4.99
C MET A 1 -11.15 13.63 4.14
N ARG A 2 -9.86 13.62 4.52
CA ARG A 2 -8.77 14.18 3.71
C ARG A 2 -7.96 13.00 3.17
N ILE A 3 -8.09 12.75 1.88
CA ILE A 3 -7.35 11.72 1.15
C ILE A 3 -6.23 12.37 0.34
N LEU A 4 -5.04 11.78 0.36
CA LEU A 4 -3.94 12.22 -0.49
C LEU A 4 -4.07 11.54 -1.86
N LYS A 5 -3.65 12.22 -2.93
CA LYS A 5 -3.55 11.64 -4.26
C LYS A 5 -2.10 11.45 -4.66
N ALA A 6 -1.76 10.24 -5.11
CA ALA A 6 -0.46 9.93 -5.68
C ALA A 6 -0.54 9.81 -7.21
N ARG A 7 0.61 10.02 -7.88
CA ARG A 7 0.74 9.80 -9.33
C ARG A 7 0.34 8.38 -9.69
N GLY A 8 -0.25 8.20 -10.87
CA GLY A 8 -0.84 6.91 -11.27
C GLY A 8 -2.30 6.73 -10.86
N ASN A 9 -2.95 7.79 -10.36
CA ASN A 9 -4.36 7.82 -9.96
C ASN A 9 -4.65 6.88 -8.78
N PHE A 10 -3.90 7.08 -7.70
CA PHE A 10 -4.12 6.39 -6.44
C PHE A 10 -4.58 7.39 -5.37
N GLU A 11 -5.48 6.94 -4.51
CA GLU A 11 -5.76 7.63 -3.25
C GLU A 11 -5.07 6.89 -2.11
N VAL A 12 -4.55 7.65 -1.15
CA VAL A 12 -3.77 7.13 -0.04
C VAL A 12 -4.32 7.72 1.25
N ASP A 13 -4.55 6.83 2.22
CA ASP A 13 -4.87 7.15 3.61
C ASP A 13 -3.84 6.49 4.52
N GLN A 14 -3.37 7.19 5.55
CA GLN A 14 -2.20 6.78 6.33
C GLN A 14 -2.43 7.04 7.81
N HIS A 15 -2.07 6.06 8.64
CA HIS A 15 -2.14 6.13 10.08
C HIS A 15 -0.74 5.99 10.67
N TRP A 16 -0.39 6.92 11.55
CA TRP A 16 0.94 7.05 12.11
C TRP A 16 0.86 7.15 13.63
N SER A 17 1.78 6.48 14.32
CA SER A 17 2.01 6.59 15.76
C SER A 17 3.51 6.61 16.01
N ASP A 18 3.97 7.43 16.97
CA ASP A 18 5.38 7.50 17.37
C ASP A 18 6.38 7.70 16.21
N GLY A 19 5.95 8.41 15.17
CA GLY A 19 6.75 8.68 13.97
C GLY A 19 6.88 7.50 13.00
N GLN A 20 6.15 6.41 13.21
CA GLN A 20 6.15 5.21 12.37
C GLN A 20 4.76 4.95 11.77
N LEU A 21 4.73 4.40 10.56
CA LEU A 21 3.50 4.06 9.85
C LEU A 21 2.90 2.81 10.50
N ASP A 22 1.71 2.95 11.08
CA ASP A 22 0.96 1.81 11.61
C ASP A 22 0.32 1.02 10.47
N ALA A 23 -0.41 1.74 9.63
CA ALA A 23 -1.09 1.20 8.48
C ALA A 23 -1.31 2.26 7.41
N CYS A 24 -1.40 1.82 6.15
CA CYS A 24 -1.93 2.67 5.09
C CYS A 24 -2.92 1.90 4.21
N THR A 25 -3.84 2.63 3.62
CA THR A 25 -4.76 2.13 2.61
C THR A 25 -4.49 2.84 1.29
N ILE A 26 -4.29 2.06 0.24
CA ILE A 26 -4.10 2.55 -1.13
C ILE A 26 -5.28 2.10 -1.98
N ARG A 27 -6.02 3.05 -2.54
CA ARG A 27 -7.11 2.79 -3.48
C ARG A 27 -6.64 3.05 -4.90
N SER A 28 -6.66 2.02 -5.74
CA SER A 28 -6.33 2.14 -7.16
C SER A 28 -7.54 2.60 -7.96
N LEU A 29 -7.44 3.75 -8.63
CA LEU A 29 -8.57 4.29 -9.43
C LEU A 29 -8.48 3.91 -10.91
N SER A 30 -7.29 3.50 -11.37
CA SER A 30 -7.03 3.16 -12.78
C SER A 30 -6.53 1.74 -12.99
N GLY A 31 -6.15 0.99 -11.94
CA GLY A 31 -5.59 -0.35 -12.09
C GLY A 31 -4.13 -0.38 -12.53
N ASN A 32 -3.41 0.73 -12.35
CA ASN A 32 -1.99 0.81 -12.69
C ASN A 32 -1.15 -0.03 -11.72
N GLU A 33 0.08 -0.38 -12.11
CA GLU A 33 1.07 -0.91 -11.17
C GLU A 33 1.33 0.13 -10.06
N VAL A 34 1.39 -0.35 -8.81
CA VAL A 34 1.77 0.49 -7.69
C VAL A 34 3.19 0.15 -7.25
N LYS A 35 3.99 1.18 -7.00
CA LYS A 35 5.30 1.08 -6.35
C LYS A 35 5.26 1.92 -5.08
N ILE A 36 5.64 1.31 -3.97
CA ILE A 36 5.56 1.91 -2.64
C ILE A 36 6.94 1.92 -2.04
N ALA A 37 7.36 3.07 -1.54
CA ALA A 37 8.63 3.24 -0.83
C ALA A 37 8.35 3.59 0.62
N TYR A 38 8.81 2.73 1.52
CA TYR A 38 8.77 2.96 2.97
C TYR A 38 9.80 2.05 3.61
N LYS A 39 10.45 2.54 4.67
CA LYS A 39 11.49 1.79 5.36
C LYS A 39 10.94 0.44 5.86
N ASP A 40 11.64 -0.64 5.57
CA ASP A 40 11.28 -1.99 6.04
C ASP A 40 9.92 -2.51 5.53
N ILE A 41 9.40 -1.96 4.41
CA ILE A 41 8.13 -2.40 3.82
C ILE A 41 8.13 -3.87 3.40
N ALA A 42 9.29 -4.50 3.23
CA ALA A 42 9.40 -5.93 2.98
C ALA A 42 8.78 -6.79 4.10
N ASN A 43 8.75 -6.29 5.34
CA ASN A 43 8.15 -6.98 6.49
C ASN A 43 6.67 -6.64 6.69
N ALA A 44 6.10 -5.75 5.88
CA ALA A 44 4.69 -5.39 5.98
C ALA A 44 3.79 -6.49 5.42
N THR A 45 2.61 -6.65 6.03
CA THR A 45 1.53 -7.46 5.47
C THR A 45 0.73 -6.62 4.48
N ILE A 46 0.65 -7.07 3.22
CA ILE A 46 -0.09 -6.40 2.15
C ILE A 46 -1.27 -7.26 1.71
N THR A 47 -2.48 -6.75 1.92
CA THR A 47 -3.74 -7.46 1.61
C THR A 47 -4.66 -6.64 0.72
N ASP A 48 -5.54 -7.32 -0.03
CA ASP A 48 -6.63 -6.67 -0.74
C ASP A 48 -7.80 -6.35 0.21
N HIS A 49 -8.82 -5.64 -0.29
CA HIS A 49 -10.06 -5.34 0.44
C HIS A 49 -10.82 -6.57 1.00
N LYS A 50 -10.45 -7.80 0.62
CA LYS A 50 -11.02 -9.05 1.15
C LYS A 50 -10.09 -9.72 2.17
N GLY A 51 -9.01 -9.06 2.58
CA GLY A 51 -8.00 -9.58 3.50
C GLY A 51 -7.08 -10.63 2.87
N ARG A 52 -7.06 -10.77 1.54
CA ARG A 52 -6.22 -11.79 0.88
C ARG A 52 -4.83 -11.22 0.58
N PRO A 53 -3.75 -11.98 0.82
CA PRO A 53 -2.40 -11.54 0.48
C PRO A 53 -2.27 -11.18 -1.00
N VAL A 54 -1.56 -10.09 -1.29
CA VAL A 54 -1.29 -9.66 -2.66
C VAL A 54 -0.06 -10.39 -3.21
N LYS A 55 -0.11 -10.78 -4.48
CA LYS A 55 1.07 -11.32 -5.18
C LYS A 55 2.06 -10.18 -5.46
N ILE A 56 3.18 -10.19 -4.75
CA ILE A 56 4.26 -9.21 -4.94
C ILE A 56 5.01 -9.50 -6.25
N LYS A 57 5.27 -8.46 -7.04
CA LYS A 57 5.99 -8.55 -8.31
C LYS A 57 7.49 -8.34 -8.11
N SER A 58 7.87 -7.36 -7.29
CA SER A 58 9.24 -7.14 -6.86
C SER A 58 9.28 -6.51 -5.47
N SER A 59 10.30 -6.85 -4.69
CA SER A 59 10.52 -6.29 -3.36
C SER A 59 12.01 -6.11 -3.09
N SER A 60 12.35 -5.01 -2.45
CA SER A 60 13.58 -4.81 -1.67
C SER A 60 13.17 -4.43 -0.24
N ASN A 61 14.15 -4.22 0.65
CA ASN A 61 13.85 -3.87 2.05
C ASN A 61 12.92 -2.65 2.17
N ASP A 62 13.13 -1.64 1.32
CA ASP A 62 12.44 -0.34 1.43
C ASP A 62 11.47 -0.04 0.28
N THR A 63 11.27 -0.99 -0.64
CA THR A 63 10.38 -0.79 -1.78
C THR A 63 9.65 -2.07 -2.16
N VAL A 64 8.37 -1.94 -2.51
CA VAL A 64 7.56 -3.06 -3.02
C VAL A 64 6.76 -2.62 -4.24
N THR A 65 6.59 -3.53 -5.19
CA THR A 65 5.82 -3.31 -6.43
C THR A 65 4.84 -4.45 -6.66
N PHE A 66 3.61 -4.12 -7.04
CA PHE A 66 2.61 -5.11 -7.45
C PHE A 66 1.55 -4.52 -8.39
N ASP A 67 0.91 -5.40 -9.16
CA ASP A 67 -0.18 -5.02 -10.05
C ASP A 67 -1.47 -4.78 -9.24
N THR A 68 -2.21 -3.72 -9.58
CA THR A 68 -3.47 -3.41 -8.91
C THR A 68 -4.68 -3.62 -9.82
N LYS A 69 -5.87 -3.66 -9.23
CA LYS A 69 -7.15 -3.69 -9.94
C LYS A 69 -7.88 -2.37 -9.73
N LYS A 70 -8.43 -1.82 -10.81
CA LYS A 70 -9.26 -0.61 -10.77
C LYS A 70 -10.38 -0.76 -9.74
N GLY A 71 -10.55 0.25 -8.90
CA GLY A 71 -11.54 0.31 -7.83
C GLY A 71 -11.20 -0.49 -6.57
N THR A 72 -10.06 -1.20 -6.54
CA THR A 72 -9.68 -2.03 -5.38
C THR A 72 -8.82 -1.24 -4.40
N SER A 73 -9.06 -1.46 -3.11
CA SER A 73 -8.23 -0.98 -2.02
C SER A 73 -7.29 -2.07 -1.52
N TYR A 74 -6.12 -1.64 -1.08
CA TYR A 74 -5.06 -2.47 -0.53
C TYR A 74 -4.63 -1.91 0.81
N THR A 75 -4.50 -2.79 1.80
CA THR A 75 -4.07 -2.42 3.16
C THR A 75 -2.66 -2.92 3.38
N ILE A 76 -1.84 -2.05 3.95
CA ILE A 76 -0.45 -2.28 4.31
C ILE A 76 -0.36 -2.08 5.80
N ALA A 77 0.02 -3.11 6.54
CA ALA A 77 0.12 -3.07 7.99
C ALA A 77 1.48 -3.64 8.43
N PHE A 78 2.12 -2.96 9.37
CA PHE A 78 3.39 -3.40 9.93
C PHE A 78 3.16 -4.29 11.16
N PRO A 79 3.94 -5.36 11.33
CA PRO A 79 3.96 -6.09 12.60
C PRO A 79 4.46 -5.15 13.71
N ARG A 80 3.85 -5.25 14.90
CA ARG A 80 4.28 -4.53 16.10
C ARG A 80 5.03 -5.45 17.04
#